data_AF-A0A7V2K729-F1
#
_entry.id   AF-A0A7V2K729-F1
#
_cell.length_a   1.000
_cell.length_b   1.000
_cell.length_c   1.000
_cell.angle_alpha   90.00
_cell.angle_beta   90.00
_cell.angle_gamma   90.00
#
_symmetry.space_group_name_H-M   'P 1'
#
loop_
_entity.id
_entity.type
_entity.pdbx_description
1 polymer ?
#
loop_
_entity_poly.entity_id
_entity_poly.type
_entity_poly.pdbx_seq_one_letter_code
_entity_poly.pdbx_strand_id
1 'polypeptide(L)' 'ERLGIPPARCIVVEDSPAGIEGAKRAGMKCIAVVGKEGRTEGGDLIVKDFCGLKPEDFLRLLSLDSCK' A
#
# COMPACT_ATOMS: atom_id res chain seq x y z
N GLU A 1 -14.88 -0.09 -5.22
CA GLU A 1 -16.28 0.04 -5.70
C GLU A 1 -16.74 1.49 -5.87
N ARG A 2 -16.79 2.33 -4.82
CA ARG A 2 -17.27 3.74 -4.94
C ARG A 2 -16.46 4.64 -5.88
N LEU A 3 -15.16 4.40 -5.99
CA LEU A 3 -14.27 5.17 -6.87
C LEU A 3 -14.37 4.74 -8.35
N GLY A 4 -15.03 3.61 -8.67
CA GLY A 4 -15.06 3.07 -10.04
C GLY A 4 -13.71 2.63 -10.60
N ILE A 5 -12.66 2.57 -9.77
CA ILE A 5 -11.30 2.16 -10.17
C ILE A 5 -11.05 0.69 -9.81
N PRO A 6 -10.43 -0.11 -10.71
CA PRO A 6 -10.02 -1.48 -10.40
C PRO A 6 -9.10 -1.54 -9.17
N PRO A 7 -9.24 -2.52 -8.26
CA PRO A 7 -8.39 -2.63 -7.08
C PRO A 7 -6.88 -2.69 -7.39
N ALA A 8 -6.48 -3.33 -8.47
CA ALA A 8 -5.08 -3.38 -8.92
C ALA A 8 -4.50 -1.99 -9.26
N ARG A 9 -5.35 -0.98 -9.47
CA ARG A 9 -4.95 0.42 -9.69
C ARG A 9 -5.13 1.30 -8.45
N CYS A 10 -5.38 0.68 -7.29
CA CYS A 10 -5.51 1.36 -6.01
C CYS A 10 -4.32 0.98 -5.12
N ILE A 11 -3.90 1.94 -4.31
CA ILE A 11 -2.90 1.76 -3.26
C ILE A 11 -3.56 2.05 -1.92
N VAL A 12 -3.37 1.16 -0.95
CA VAL A 12 -3.78 1.37 0.44
C VAL A 12 -2.57 1.85 1.23
N VAL A 13 -2.76 2.86 2.08
CA VAL A 13 -1.77 3.29 3.07
C VAL A 13 -2.32 2.96 4.45
N GLU A 14 -1.62 2.09 5.19
CA GLU A 14 -2.16 1.44 6.39
C GLU A 14 -1.09 1.19 7.45
N ASP A 15 -1.45 1.20 8.73
CA ASP A 15 -0.51 1.02 9.84
C ASP A 15 -0.77 -0.25 10.67
N SER A 16 -1.82 -1.02 10.36
CA SER A 16 -2.19 -2.25 11.04
C SER A 16 -1.98 -3.53 10.20
N PRO A 17 -1.54 -4.65 10.80
CA PRO A 17 -1.40 -5.92 10.08
C PRO A 17 -2.72 -6.41 9.45
N ALA A 18 -3.85 -6.21 10.15
CA ALA A 18 -5.16 -6.62 9.66
C ALA A 18 -5.59 -5.83 8.41
N GLY A 19 -5.35 -4.52 8.39
CA GLY A 19 -5.65 -3.68 7.22
C GLY A 19 -4.77 -4.01 6.02
N ILE A 20 -3.48 -4.29 6.25
CA ILE A 20 -2.53 -4.70 5.21
C ILE A 20 -2.97 -6.01 4.56
N GLU A 21 -3.31 -7.02 5.36
CA GLU A 21 -3.82 -8.29 4.85
C GLU A 21 -5.14 -8.11 4.09
N GLY A 22 -6.01 -7.21 4.57
CA GLY A 22 -7.23 -6.82 3.86
C GLY A 22 -6.95 -6.22 2.48
N ALA A 23 -6.01 -5.28 2.38
CA ALA A 23 -5.61 -4.65 1.12
C ALA A 23 -5.10 -5.68 0.11
N LYS A 24 -4.23 -6.60 0.55
CA LYS A 24 -3.66 -7.64 -0.31
C LYS A 24 -4.70 -8.63 -0.79
N ARG A 25 -5.61 -9.06 0.09
CA ARG A 25 -6.75 -9.93 -0.27
C ARG A 25 -7.69 -9.25 -1.27
N ALA A 26 -7.81 -7.92 -1.21
CA ALA A 26 -8.58 -7.14 -2.17
C ALA A 26 -7.86 -6.93 -3.53
N GLY A 27 -6.63 -7.43 -3.69
CA GLY A 27 -5.83 -7.27 -4.91
C GLY A 27 -5.25 -5.86 -5.09
N MET A 28 -5.11 -5.10 -4.00
CA MET A 28 -4.48 -3.77 -4.00
C MET A 28 -3.02 -3.86 -3.55
N LYS A 29 -2.21 -2.89 -3.97
CA LYS A 29 -0.88 -2.67 -3.36
C LYS A 29 -1.05 -1.97 -2.01
N CYS A 30 -0.15 -2.24 -1.08
CA CYS A 30 -0.20 -1.64 0.26
C CYS A 30 1.14 -1.03 0.67
N ILE A 31 1.09 0.24 1.08
CA ILE A 31 2.18 0.93 1.74
C ILE A 31 1.92 0.86 3.24
N ALA A 32 2.75 0.11 3.95
CA ALA A 32 2.71 -0.01 5.39
C ALA A 32 3.43 1.18 6.03
N VAL A 33 2.73 1.94 6.86
CA VAL A 33 3.34 2.96 7.71
C VAL A 33 3.62 2.31 9.06
N VAL A 34 4.83 2.46 9.59
CA VAL A 34 5.17 1.92 10.92
C VAL A 34 4.25 2.57 11.95
N GLY A 35 3.34 1.76 12.48
CA GLY A 35 2.34 2.20 13.46
C GLY A 35 2.95 2.46 14.83
N LYS A 36 2.10 2.83 15.80
CA LYS A 36 2.51 3.12 17.19
C LYS A 36 3.27 1.97 17.87
N GLU A 37 2.99 0.74 17.47
CA GLU A 37 3.64 -0.46 18.00
C GLU A 37 5.08 -0.66 17.48
N GLY A 38 5.53 0.22 16.58
CA GLY A 38 6.91 0.32 16.12
C GLY A 38 7.32 -0.77 15.13
N ARG A 39 6.39 -1.65 14.75
CA ARG A 39 6.61 -2.72 13.77
C ARG A 39 5.34 -2.93 12.96
N THR A 40 5.50 -2.89 11.63
CA THR A 40 4.46 -3.21 10.68
C THR A 40 5.11 -3.98 9.54
N GLU A 41 4.53 -5.13 9.19
CA GLU A 41 5.06 -6.05 8.18
C GLU A 41 4.01 -6.33 7.09
N GLY A 42 4.46 -6.90 5.98
CA GLY A 42 3.56 -7.43 4.95
C GLY A 42 3.13 -6.44 3.85
N GLY A 43 3.42 -5.14 3.99
CA GLY A 43 3.23 -4.15 2.92
C GLY A 43 4.21 -4.34 1.75
N ASP A 44 3.81 -3.91 0.56
CA ASP A 44 4.67 -3.86 -0.64
C ASP A 44 5.80 -2.81 -0.50
N LEU A 45 5.56 -1.78 0.32
CA LEU A 45 6.53 -0.80 0.77
C LEU A 45 6.30 -0.52 2.25
N ILE A 46 7.37 -0.41 3.05
CA ILE A 46 7.29 -0.04 4.46
C ILE A 46 7.99 1.31 4.66
N VAL A 47 7.28 2.28 5.23
CA VAL A 47 7.81 3.61 5.57
C VAL A 47 7.64 3.88 7.05
N LYS A 48 8.58 4.61 7.66
CA LYS A 48 8.51 4.93 9.09
C LYS A 48 7.38 5.91 9.42
N ASP A 49 7.17 6.87 8.55
CA ASP A 49 6.22 7.98 8.68
C ASP A 49 5.93 8.56 7.29
N PHE A 50 5.05 9.55 7.23
CA PHE A 50 4.69 10.20 5.97
C PHE A 50 5.80 11.07 5.37
N CYS A 51 6.85 11.45 6.13
CA CYS A 51 7.99 12.17 5.58
C CYS A 51 8.84 11.26 4.69
N GLY A 52 8.85 9.95 4.97
CA GLY A 52 9.49 8.93 4.15
C GLY A 52 8.69 8.52 2.91
N LEU A 53 7.43 8.93 2.79
CA LEU A 53 6.54 8.55 1.70
C LEU A 53 6.57 9.59 0.58
N LYS A 54 6.99 9.19 -0.62
CA LYS A 54 7.13 10.09 -1.76
C LYS A 54 6.12 9.78 -2.86
N PRO A 55 5.69 10.77 -3.67
CA PRO A 55 4.82 10.53 -4.81
C PRO A 55 5.37 9.47 -5.79
N GLU A 56 6.69 9.39 -5.94
CA GLU A 56 7.34 8.41 -6.82
C GLU A 56 7.13 6.97 -6.36
N ASP A 57 6.93 6.74 -5.06
CA ASP A 57 6.65 5.42 -4.51
C ASP A 57 5.31 4.89 -5.02
N PHE A 58 4.29 5.76 -5.13
CA PHE A 58 2.99 5.41 -5.68
C PHE A 58 3.09 5.07 -7.16
N LEU A 59 3.82 5.88 -7.93
CA LEU A 59 4.02 5.66 -9.37
C LEU A 59 4.76 4.34 -9.61
N ARG A 60 5.79 4.05 -8.81
CA ARG A 60 6.52 2.79 -8.85
C ARG A 60 5.57 1.62 -8.61
N LEU A 61 4.77 1.65 -7.55
CA LEU A 61 3.86 0.56 -7.21
C LEU A 61 2.78 0.31 -8.28
N LEU A 62 2.26 1.36 -8.93
CA LEU A 62 1.29 1.24 -10.02
C LEU A 62 1.91 0.80 -11.35
N SER A 63 3.17 1.17 -11.61
CA SER A 63 3.84 0.87 -12.88
C SER A 63 4.24 -0.60 -13.04
N LEU A 64 4.42 -1.32 -11.92
CA LEU A 64 4.90 -2.72 -11.89
C LEU A 64 3.93 -3.73 -12.52
N ASP A 65 2.68 -3.34 -12.78
CA ASP A 65 1.67 -4.20 -13.40
C ASP A 65 1.52 -4.00 -14.92
N SER A 66 2.35 -3.15 -15.55
CA SER A 66 2.26 -2.81 -16.99
C SER A 66 2.81 -3.89 -17.93
N CYS A 67 3.19 -5.06 -17.42
CA CYS A 67 3.70 -6.17 -18.21
C CYS A 67 2.82 -7.42 -18.00
N LYS A 68 1.59 -7.36 -18.53
CA LYS A 68 0.79 -8.53 -18.87
C LYS A 68 0.07 -8.29 -20.18
#